data_AF-A0A1A9HFQ7-F1
#
_entry.id   AF-A0A1A9HFQ7-F1
#
_cell.length_a   1.000
_cell.length_b   1.000
_cell.length_c   1.000
_cell.angle_alpha   90.00
_cell.angle_beta   90.00
_cell.angle_gamma   90.00
#
_symmetry.space_group_name_H-M   'P 1'
#
loop_
_entity.id
_entity.type
_entity.pdbx_description
1 polymer ?
#
loop_
_entity_poly.entity_id
_entity_poly.type
_entity_poly.pdbx_seq_one_letter_code
_entity_poly.pdbx_strand_id
1 'polypeptide(L)'
;MAFAEVEFDLEMEPEADWLDERVTEPETASAHSLSPGNPSTAAELESLEDRPGLARLIRMLRAPEEFFGTPSERKARDRGEVVDWASAPHEIGDFLDYWGTRCSDVLFHLHLGAEVLLKNGVRICAGEMAILFLYEEDTMDIFIELSVDANWKQASDLTRELDRVATQLGVPYHGFCFKFVQGAGDEETDERFDWDHDLD
;
A
#
# COMPACT_ATOMS: atom_id res chain seq x y z
N MET A 1 2.76 -8.21 -50.28
CA MET A 1 2.20 -8.69 -49.01
C MET A 1 0.84 -8.04 -48.88
N ALA A 2 -0.20 -8.84 -48.62
CA ALA A 2 -1.53 -8.32 -48.31
C ALA A 2 -1.68 -8.27 -46.79
N PHE A 3 -2.17 -7.15 -46.26
CA PHE A 3 -2.64 -7.07 -44.89
C PHE A 3 -4.12 -7.42 -44.91
N ALA A 4 -4.54 -8.37 -44.09
CA ALA A 4 -5.95 -8.67 -43.88
C ALA A 4 -6.44 -7.80 -42.73
N GLU A 5 -7.42 -6.95 -43.01
CA GLU A 5 -8.16 -6.21 -42.00
C GLU A 5 -9.04 -7.19 -41.21
N VAL A 6 -9.16 -6.97 -39.90
CA VAL A 6 -10.09 -7.70 -39.03
C VAL A 6 -10.95 -6.66 -38.33
N GLU A 7 -12.12 -6.42 -38.90
CA GLU A 7 -13.18 -5.65 -38.25
C GLU A 7 -13.80 -6.54 -37.16
N PHE A 8 -13.99 -5.98 -35.96
CA PHE A 8 -14.72 -6.61 -34.86
C PHE A 8 -15.99 -5.80 -34.61
N ASP A 9 -17.12 -6.31 -35.12
CA ASP A 9 -18.44 -5.86 -34.68
C ASP A 9 -18.70 -6.37 -33.26
N LEU A 10 -19.00 -5.45 -32.34
CA LEU A 10 -19.54 -5.74 -31.02
C LEU A 10 -20.88 -5.05 -30.87
N GLU A 11 -21.94 -5.74 -31.30
CA GLU A 11 -23.32 -5.38 -30.99
C GLU A 11 -23.56 -5.58 -29.48
N MET A 12 -23.65 -4.48 -28.72
CA MET A 12 -24.15 -4.51 -27.34
C MET A 12 -25.64 -4.21 -27.32
N GLU A 13 -26.47 -5.20 -26.95
CA GLU A 13 -27.86 -4.96 -26.60
C GLU A 13 -27.96 -4.38 -25.18
N PRO A 14 -28.83 -3.38 -24.93
CA PRO A 14 -29.04 -2.83 -23.60
C PRO A 14 -30.05 -3.67 -22.79
N GLU A 15 -29.61 -4.31 -21.71
CA GLU A 15 -30.53 -4.89 -20.73
C GLU A 15 -31.07 -3.85 -19.74
N ALA A 16 -32.23 -4.16 -19.17
CA ALA A 16 -33.19 -3.18 -18.67
C ALA A 16 -33.26 -3.09 -17.14
N ASP A 17 -33.41 -1.85 -16.67
CA ASP A 17 -34.53 -1.40 -15.83
C ASP A 17 -34.86 -2.24 -14.56
N TRP A 18 -34.26 -1.84 -13.43
CA TRP A 18 -34.75 -2.19 -12.09
C TRP A 18 -34.79 -0.96 -11.19
N LEU A 19 -35.94 -0.28 -11.20
CA LEU A 19 -36.37 0.58 -10.11
C LEU A 19 -36.85 -0.29 -8.93
N ASP A 20 -36.36 -0.02 -7.72
CA ASP A 20 -37.20 -0.17 -6.52
C ASP A 20 -36.97 1.03 -5.58
N GLU A 21 -38.06 1.53 -5.02
CA GLU A 21 -38.12 2.73 -4.20
C GLU A 21 -37.90 2.37 -2.72
N ARG A 22 -37.11 3.18 -1.98
CA ARG A 22 -37.50 3.63 -0.62
C ARG A 22 -36.62 4.72 0.00
N VAL A 23 -37.30 5.81 0.38
CA VAL A 23 -36.80 7.08 0.95
C VAL A 23 -37.92 7.61 1.86
N THR A 24 -37.73 8.06 3.11
CA THR A 24 -36.56 8.13 4.02
C THR A 24 -37.06 8.22 5.47
N GLU A 25 -36.35 7.58 6.42
CA GLU A 25 -36.21 8.03 7.83
C GLU A 25 -37.46 8.13 8.74
N PRO A 26 -37.33 8.54 10.02
CA PRO A 26 -36.39 8.10 11.08
C PRO A 26 -37.14 7.67 12.36
N GLU A 27 -36.46 7.19 13.42
CA GLU A 27 -36.71 7.73 14.79
C GLU A 27 -35.76 7.25 15.92
N THR A 28 -35.53 8.19 16.85
CA THR A 28 -35.14 8.04 18.28
C THR A 28 -33.74 7.57 18.68
N ALA A 29 -33.11 8.40 19.51
CA ALA A 29 -31.87 8.14 20.23
C ALA A 29 -32.10 7.40 21.55
N SER A 30 -31.05 6.73 22.06
CA SER A 30 -30.82 6.62 23.50
C SER A 30 -29.33 6.52 23.80
N ALA A 31 -28.86 7.43 24.64
CA ALA A 31 -27.48 7.46 25.11
C ALA A 31 -27.29 6.44 26.24
N HIS A 32 -26.25 5.62 26.15
CA HIS A 32 -25.73 4.88 27.31
C HIS A 32 -24.21 4.92 27.40
N SER A 33 -23.75 5.58 28.47
CA SER A 33 -22.55 5.26 29.24
C SER A 33 -21.21 5.13 28.50
N LEU A 34 -20.48 6.24 28.47
CA LEU A 34 -19.02 6.23 28.50
C LEU A 34 -18.54 5.47 29.75
N SER A 35 -17.79 4.39 29.56
CA SER A 35 -16.94 3.77 30.60
C SER A 35 -15.48 3.81 30.14
N PRO A 36 -14.56 4.42 30.91
CA PRO A 36 -13.14 4.38 30.60
C PRO A 36 -12.58 3.01 30.99
N GLY A 37 -12.38 2.14 30.00
CA GLY A 37 -12.04 0.73 30.18
C GLY A 37 -10.83 0.28 29.38
N ASN A 38 -9.66 0.92 29.56
CA ASN A 38 -8.40 0.27 29.18
C ASN A 38 -8.15 -0.90 30.16
N PRO A 39 -8.18 -2.13 29.66
CA PRO A 39 -6.94 -2.91 29.66
C PRO A 39 -6.85 -3.83 28.44
N SER A 40 -6.60 -3.25 27.26
CA SER A 40 -6.07 -4.00 26.12
C SER A 40 -4.58 -3.70 26.00
N THR A 41 -3.76 -4.75 26.03
CA THR A 41 -2.29 -4.75 25.84
C THR A 41 -1.80 -6.20 25.88
N ALA A 42 -2.35 -7.04 26.77
CA ALA A 42 -2.02 -8.47 26.82
C ALA A 42 -2.63 -9.24 25.64
N ALA A 43 -3.92 -9.07 25.35
CA ALA A 43 -4.59 -9.76 24.25
C ALA A 43 -4.06 -9.34 22.85
N GLU A 44 -3.68 -8.07 22.69
CA GLU A 44 -3.02 -7.56 21.48
C GLU A 44 -1.61 -8.15 21.29
N LEU A 45 -0.88 -8.39 22.39
CA LEU A 45 0.40 -9.08 22.34
C LEU A 45 0.25 -10.58 22.02
N GLU A 46 -0.74 -11.25 22.59
CA GLU A 46 -1.05 -12.67 22.28
C GLU A 46 -1.47 -12.85 20.80
N SER A 47 -2.33 -11.96 20.28
CA SER A 47 -2.72 -11.92 18.86
C SER A 47 -1.53 -11.78 17.89
N LEU A 48 -0.46 -11.10 18.31
CA LEU A 48 0.75 -10.93 17.50
C LEU A 48 1.65 -12.17 17.47
N GLU A 49 1.55 -13.05 18.48
CA GLU A 49 2.32 -14.30 18.54
C GLU A 49 1.71 -15.40 17.65
N ASP A 50 0.39 -15.38 17.43
CA ASP A 50 -0.33 -16.38 16.63
C ASP A 50 -0.02 -16.32 15.12
N ARG A 51 0.45 -15.18 14.58
CA ARG A 51 0.70 -15.02 13.13
C ARG A 51 2.19 -15.11 12.75
N PRO A 52 2.64 -16.19 12.07
CA PRO A 52 4.05 -16.37 11.71
C PRO A 52 4.62 -15.22 10.87
N GLY A 53 5.54 -14.46 11.46
CA GLY A 53 6.27 -13.39 10.79
C GLY A 53 5.67 -11.99 10.91
N LEU A 54 4.46 -11.82 11.46
CA LEU A 54 3.83 -10.50 11.62
C LEU A 54 4.70 -9.56 12.46
N ALA A 55 5.13 -9.97 13.65
CA ALA A 55 6.03 -9.18 14.49
C ALA A 55 7.36 -8.78 13.79
N ARG A 56 7.86 -9.61 12.85
CA ARG A 56 9.05 -9.28 12.05
C ARG A 56 8.74 -8.24 10.97
N LEU A 57 7.58 -8.33 10.34
CA LEU A 57 7.09 -7.34 9.37
C LEU A 57 6.89 -5.98 10.04
N ILE A 58 6.19 -5.93 11.18
CA ILE A 58 5.98 -4.69 11.94
C ILE A 58 7.31 -4.05 12.34
N ARG A 59 8.29 -4.80 12.85
CA ARG A 59 9.61 -4.23 13.16
C ARG A 59 10.30 -3.64 11.93
N MET A 60 10.24 -4.31 10.77
CA MET A 60 10.83 -3.81 9.53
C MET A 60 10.18 -2.51 9.06
N LEU A 61 8.86 -2.41 9.15
CA LEU A 61 8.11 -1.22 8.74
C LEU A 61 8.34 -0.02 9.69
N ARG A 62 8.57 -0.29 10.98
CA ARG A 62 8.89 0.73 12.00
C ARG A 62 10.34 1.22 11.98
N ALA A 63 11.27 0.37 11.57
CA ALA A 63 12.71 0.66 11.55
C ALA A 63 13.32 0.22 10.20
N PRO A 64 12.96 0.88 9.08
CA PRO A 64 13.41 0.50 7.75
C PRO A 64 14.94 0.53 7.59
N GLU A 65 15.64 1.38 8.34
CA GLU A 65 17.10 1.45 8.34
C GLU A 65 17.80 0.16 8.81
N GLU A 66 17.13 -0.69 9.62
CA GLU A 66 17.67 -1.99 10.01
C GLU A 66 17.80 -2.97 8.82
N PHE A 67 17.07 -2.72 7.73
CA PHE A 67 16.94 -3.64 6.59
C PHE A 67 17.40 -3.04 5.26
N PHE A 68 17.09 -1.77 5.01
CA PHE A 68 17.46 -1.04 3.80
C PHE A 68 18.79 -0.27 3.96
N GLY A 69 19.39 -0.28 5.16
CA GLY A 69 20.70 0.31 5.44
C GLY A 69 20.66 1.78 5.87
N THR A 70 21.85 2.37 6.03
CA THR A 70 22.00 3.72 6.60
C THR A 70 21.29 4.78 5.75
N PRO A 71 20.38 5.59 6.34
CA PRO A 71 19.66 6.64 5.62
C PRO A 71 20.58 7.77 5.15
N SER A 72 20.13 8.52 4.15
CA SER A 72 20.71 9.79 3.75
C SER A 72 20.31 10.94 4.68
N GLU A 73 20.90 12.12 4.46
CA GLU A 73 20.53 13.35 5.18
C GLU A 73 19.19 13.93 4.69
N ARG A 74 18.74 13.54 3.48
CA ARG A 74 17.44 13.93 2.91
C ARG A 74 16.31 13.33 3.75
N LYS A 75 15.25 14.12 3.99
CA LYS A 75 14.08 13.66 4.74
C LYS A 75 13.13 12.86 3.88
N ALA A 76 12.42 11.91 4.49
CA ALA A 76 11.28 11.26 3.85
C ALA A 76 10.22 12.31 3.45
N ARG A 77 9.44 12.01 2.40
CA ARG A 77 8.30 12.84 2.00
C ARG A 77 7.24 12.78 3.09
N ASP A 78 6.81 13.94 3.57
CA ASP A 78 5.69 14.03 4.50
C ASP A 78 4.37 13.70 3.77
N ARG A 79 3.59 12.80 4.36
CA ARG A 79 2.25 12.37 3.90
C ARG A 79 1.14 12.91 4.79
N GLY A 80 1.45 13.57 5.91
CA GLY A 80 0.51 14.16 6.86
C GLY A 80 -0.13 13.15 7.83
N GLU A 81 -0.30 11.89 7.41
CA GLU A 81 -0.84 10.80 8.23
C GLU A 81 0.28 10.04 8.93
N VAL A 82 0.19 9.94 10.26
CA VAL A 82 1.08 9.15 11.10
C VAL A 82 0.45 7.78 11.33
N VAL A 83 1.19 6.71 11.06
CA VAL A 83 0.73 5.33 11.27
C VAL A 83 0.47 5.11 12.76
N ASP A 84 -0.76 4.71 13.12
CA ASP A 84 -1.03 4.25 14.48
C ASP A 84 -0.43 2.86 14.70
N TRP A 85 0.79 2.84 15.22
CA TRP A 85 1.51 1.61 15.53
C TRP A 85 0.90 0.76 16.65
N ALA A 86 -0.19 1.20 17.31
CA ALA A 86 -0.97 0.35 18.20
C ALA A 86 -1.99 -0.52 17.42
N SER A 87 -2.69 0.04 16.42
CA SER A 87 -3.68 -0.69 15.61
C SER A 87 -3.09 -1.36 14.37
N ALA A 88 -2.06 -0.76 13.76
CA ALA A 88 -1.45 -1.22 12.51
C ALA A 88 -1.08 -2.72 12.48
N PRO A 89 -0.63 -3.37 13.58
CA PRO A 89 -0.37 -4.81 13.56
C PRO A 89 -1.63 -5.67 13.34
N HIS A 90 -2.78 -5.24 13.86
CA HIS A 90 -4.08 -5.90 13.63
C HIS A 90 -4.57 -5.62 12.21
N GLU A 91 -4.52 -4.36 11.76
CA GLU A 91 -4.96 -3.95 10.42
C GLU A 91 -4.15 -4.64 9.31
N ILE A 92 -2.81 -4.65 9.42
CA ILE A 92 -1.94 -5.43 8.53
C ILE A 92 -2.30 -6.92 8.58
N GLY A 93 -2.74 -7.41 9.74
CA GLY A 93 -3.28 -8.75 9.88
C GLY A 93 -4.53 -8.98 9.01
N ASP A 94 -5.58 -8.19 9.21
CA ASP A 94 -6.87 -8.39 8.53
C ASP A 94 -6.76 -8.27 7.00
N PHE A 95 -6.04 -7.25 6.53
CA PHE A 95 -5.82 -6.98 5.10
C PHE A 95 -5.08 -8.12 4.41
N LEU A 96 -4.04 -8.69 5.05
CA LEU A 96 -3.31 -9.82 4.49
C LEU A 96 -4.13 -11.12 4.50
N ASP A 97 -5.00 -11.33 5.51
CA ASP A 97 -5.89 -12.50 5.55
C ASP A 97 -7.00 -12.43 4.49
N TYR A 98 -7.55 -11.24 4.19
CA TYR A 98 -8.55 -11.04 3.15
C TYR A 98 -8.09 -11.60 1.79
N TRP A 99 -6.83 -11.41 1.43
CA TRP A 99 -6.21 -11.94 0.21
C TRP A 99 -5.52 -13.30 0.36
N GLY A 100 -5.42 -13.84 1.58
CA GLY A 100 -4.61 -15.03 1.88
C GLY A 100 -3.09 -14.84 1.70
N THR A 101 -2.62 -13.59 1.70
CA THR A 101 -1.21 -13.23 1.55
C THR A 101 -0.47 -13.43 2.86
N ARG A 102 0.71 -14.08 2.84
CA ARG A 102 1.44 -14.37 4.08
C ARG A 102 2.41 -13.23 4.41
N CYS A 103 2.63 -12.95 5.69
CA CYS A 103 3.67 -11.99 6.11
C CYS A 103 5.06 -12.31 5.55
N SER A 104 5.36 -13.58 5.25
CA SER A 104 6.60 -14.01 4.58
C SER A 104 6.73 -13.49 3.15
N ASP A 105 5.62 -13.33 2.43
CA ASP A 105 5.60 -12.89 1.04
C ASP A 105 5.85 -11.37 0.95
N VAL A 106 5.20 -10.61 1.85
CA VAL A 106 5.46 -9.16 2.04
C VAL A 106 6.91 -8.93 2.46
N LEU A 107 7.39 -9.68 3.47
CA LEU A 107 8.80 -9.61 3.91
C LEU A 107 9.77 -9.90 2.75
N PHE A 108 9.50 -10.94 1.95
CA PHE A 108 10.34 -11.27 0.80
C PHE A 108 10.35 -10.14 -0.24
N HIS A 109 9.20 -9.53 -0.52
CA HIS A 109 9.11 -8.39 -1.43
C HIS A 109 9.90 -7.17 -0.92
N LEU A 110 9.84 -6.87 0.38
CA LEU A 110 10.64 -5.81 1.01
C LEU A 110 12.15 -6.11 0.95
N HIS A 111 12.56 -7.38 1.09
CA HIS A 111 13.94 -7.81 0.89
C HIS A 111 14.41 -7.61 -0.56
N LEU A 112 13.58 -7.94 -1.57
CA LEU A 112 13.88 -7.64 -2.97
C LEU A 112 14.05 -6.12 -3.18
N GLY A 113 13.24 -5.30 -2.50
CA GLY A 113 13.40 -3.85 -2.49
C GLY A 113 14.77 -3.39 -1.99
N ALA A 114 15.25 -3.95 -0.88
CA ALA A 114 16.58 -3.66 -0.35
C ALA A 114 17.70 -4.08 -1.31
N GLU A 115 17.57 -5.22 -1.99
CA GLU A 115 18.51 -5.67 -3.02
C GLU A 115 18.55 -4.71 -4.23
N VAL A 116 17.38 -4.22 -4.68
CA VAL A 116 17.26 -3.25 -5.78
C VAL A 116 17.92 -1.92 -5.42
N LEU A 117 17.73 -1.39 -4.20
CA LEU A 117 18.42 -0.17 -3.75
C LEU A 117 19.94 -0.36 -3.67
N LEU A 118 20.39 -1.46 -3.06
CA LEU A 118 21.81 -1.78 -2.91
C LEU A 118 22.52 -1.90 -4.27
N LYS A 119 21.91 -2.61 -5.23
CA LYS A 119 22.43 -2.80 -6.59
C LYS A 119 22.58 -1.47 -7.34
N ASN A 120 21.65 -0.54 -7.13
CA ASN A 120 21.65 0.77 -7.79
C ASN A 120 22.41 1.85 -7.01
N GLY A 121 22.96 1.53 -5.83
CA GLY A 121 23.71 2.47 -4.99
C GLY A 121 22.86 3.58 -4.37
N VAL A 122 21.55 3.36 -4.25
CA VAL A 122 20.58 4.35 -3.73
C VAL A 122 20.35 4.08 -2.24
N ARG A 123 20.20 5.16 -1.46
CA ARG A 123 19.90 5.10 -0.02
C ARG A 123 18.45 5.47 0.23
N ILE A 124 17.90 5.00 1.35
CA ILE A 124 16.64 5.52 1.89
C ILE A 124 16.84 6.94 2.44
N CYS A 125 15.77 7.72 2.50
CA CYS A 125 15.76 8.98 3.23
C CYS A 125 15.63 8.75 4.75
N ALA A 126 15.99 9.76 5.54
CA ALA A 126 15.76 9.76 6.98
C ALA A 126 14.28 10.08 7.31
N GLY A 127 13.54 9.07 7.78
CA GLY A 127 12.15 9.16 8.23
C GLY A 127 11.50 7.78 8.30
N GLU A 128 10.25 7.73 8.72
CA GLU A 128 9.43 6.50 8.70
C GLU A 128 8.97 6.19 7.26
N MET A 129 8.59 4.93 7.01
CA MET A 129 7.81 4.57 5.81
C MET A 129 6.40 5.14 5.92
N ALA A 130 5.82 5.58 4.80
CA ALA A 130 4.38 5.86 4.77
C ALA A 130 3.62 4.55 4.51
N ILE A 131 2.55 4.32 5.25
CA ILE A 131 1.66 3.17 5.08
C ILE A 131 0.24 3.69 5.01
N LEU A 132 -0.48 3.36 3.93
CA LEU A 132 -1.88 3.70 3.75
C LEU A 132 -2.69 2.40 3.66
N PHE A 133 -3.81 2.36 4.38
CA PHE A 133 -4.77 1.27 4.35
C PHE A 133 -5.96 1.70 3.50
N LEU A 134 -6.10 1.13 2.31
CA LEU A 134 -7.25 1.42 1.43
C LEU A 134 -8.32 0.36 1.62
N TYR A 135 -9.50 0.81 2.06
CA TYR A 135 -10.72 0.00 2.17
C TYR A 135 -11.76 0.58 1.21
N GLU A 136 -12.07 -0.17 0.16
CA GLU A 136 -13.15 0.08 -0.78
C GLU A 136 -14.16 -1.08 -0.72
N GLU A 137 -15.36 -0.92 -1.30
CA GLU A 137 -16.51 -1.81 -1.04
C GLU A 137 -16.22 -3.32 -1.21
N ASP A 138 -15.34 -3.67 -2.16
CA ASP A 138 -14.89 -5.04 -2.45
C ASP A 138 -13.34 -5.20 -2.42
N THR A 139 -12.57 -4.31 -1.80
CA THR A 139 -11.08 -4.32 -1.89
C THR A 139 -10.39 -3.78 -0.63
N MET A 140 -9.38 -4.51 -0.14
CA MET A 140 -8.59 -4.15 1.05
C MET A 140 -7.09 -4.23 0.74
N ASP A 141 -6.41 -3.11 0.51
CA ASP A 141 -4.98 -3.10 0.13
C ASP A 141 -4.11 -2.20 1.01
N ILE A 142 -2.90 -2.67 1.32
CA ILE A 142 -1.88 -1.94 2.09
C ILE A 142 -0.86 -1.30 1.12
N PHE A 143 -0.79 0.03 1.08
CA PHE A 143 0.19 0.76 0.27
C PHE A 143 1.37 1.21 1.13
N ILE A 144 2.54 0.63 0.89
CA ILE A 144 3.79 0.92 1.61
C ILE A 144 4.70 1.75 0.70
N GLU A 145 5.05 2.96 1.12
CA GLU A 145 5.94 3.86 0.38
C GLU A 145 7.24 4.11 1.14
N LEU A 146 8.38 3.82 0.48
CA LEU A 146 9.71 4.12 1.01
C LEU A 146 10.32 5.32 0.28
N SER A 147 10.57 6.39 1.02
CA SER A 147 11.28 7.56 0.48
C SER A 147 12.75 7.25 0.24
N VAL A 148 13.27 7.59 -0.95
CA VAL A 148 14.65 7.34 -1.37
C VAL A 148 15.38 8.62 -1.79
N ASP A 149 16.71 8.58 -1.66
CA ASP A 149 17.67 9.64 -1.98
C ASP A 149 17.90 9.73 -3.51
N ALA A 150 16.81 9.89 -4.25
CA ALA A 150 16.73 9.87 -5.71
C ALA A 150 15.59 10.78 -6.20
N ASN A 151 15.58 11.14 -7.49
CA ASN A 151 14.47 11.89 -8.09
C ASN A 151 13.27 10.98 -8.43
N TRP A 152 12.09 11.56 -8.71
CA TRP A 152 10.86 10.79 -9.00
C TRP A 152 11.06 9.75 -10.11
N LYS A 153 11.81 10.12 -11.16
CA LYS A 153 12.05 9.24 -12.31
C LYS A 153 12.86 8.03 -11.89
N GLN A 154 13.95 8.23 -11.17
CA GLN A 154 14.77 7.14 -10.65
C GLN A 154 14.01 6.30 -9.62
N ALA A 155 13.19 6.90 -8.76
CA ALA A 155 12.32 6.15 -7.83
C ALA A 155 11.28 5.28 -8.57
N SER A 156 10.69 5.81 -9.65
CA SER A 156 9.78 5.06 -10.53
C SER A 156 10.50 3.91 -11.25
N ASP A 157 11.70 4.14 -11.78
CA ASP A 157 12.49 3.11 -12.47
C ASP A 157 12.97 2.01 -11.50
N LEU A 158 13.31 2.34 -10.24
CA LEU A 158 13.59 1.36 -9.18
C LEU A 158 12.35 0.52 -8.83
N THR A 159 11.16 1.15 -8.79
CA THR A 159 9.90 0.44 -8.51
C THR A 159 9.59 -0.54 -9.64
N ARG A 160 9.72 -0.12 -10.90
CA ARG A 160 9.59 -1.01 -12.07
C ARG A 160 10.61 -2.15 -12.07
N GLU A 161 11.84 -1.92 -11.61
CA GLU A 161 12.84 -2.98 -11.48
C GLU A 161 12.42 -4.00 -10.41
N LEU A 162 11.95 -3.53 -9.25
CA LEU A 162 11.40 -4.36 -8.18
C LEU A 162 10.21 -5.21 -8.67
N ASP A 163 9.19 -4.59 -9.28
CA ASP A 163 7.99 -5.26 -9.79
C ASP A 163 8.36 -6.37 -10.78
N ARG A 164 9.31 -6.07 -11.69
CA ARG A 164 9.83 -7.02 -12.68
C ARG A 164 10.54 -8.20 -12.00
N VAL A 165 11.32 -7.98 -10.93
CA VAL A 165 12.00 -9.06 -10.19
C VAL A 165 11.00 -9.88 -9.37
N ALA A 166 10.06 -9.24 -8.68
CA ALA A 166 8.99 -9.90 -7.92
C ALA A 166 8.12 -10.79 -8.84
N THR A 167 7.74 -10.28 -10.01
CA THR A 167 7.02 -11.04 -11.03
C THR A 167 7.82 -12.24 -11.53
N GLN A 168 9.12 -12.08 -11.80
CA GLN A 168 10.01 -13.17 -12.24
C GLN A 168 10.19 -14.27 -11.18
N LEU A 169 10.00 -13.95 -9.90
CA LEU A 169 10.10 -14.88 -8.78
C LEU A 169 8.74 -15.43 -8.32
N GLY A 170 7.63 -14.99 -8.92
CA GLY A 170 6.28 -15.44 -8.58
C GLY A 170 5.79 -14.97 -7.21
N VAL A 171 6.21 -13.79 -6.77
CA VAL A 171 5.74 -13.18 -5.52
C VAL A 171 4.28 -12.74 -5.66
N PRO A 172 3.37 -13.12 -4.73
CA PRO A 172 2.00 -12.59 -4.72
C PRO A 172 1.98 -11.05 -4.63
N TYR A 173 1.01 -10.43 -5.31
CA TYR A 173 0.86 -8.97 -5.41
C TYR A 173 -0.47 -8.43 -4.85
N HIS A 174 -1.30 -9.32 -4.29
CA HIS A 174 -2.61 -8.95 -3.70
C HIS A 174 -2.48 -8.63 -2.21
N GLY A 175 -3.21 -7.63 -1.72
CA GLY A 175 -3.23 -7.22 -0.32
C GLY A 175 -2.10 -6.30 0.10
N PHE A 176 -1.10 -6.08 -0.76
CA PHE A 176 -0.08 -5.07 -0.53
C PHE A 176 0.55 -4.56 -1.83
N CYS A 177 0.91 -3.28 -1.84
CA CYS A 177 1.75 -2.64 -2.83
C CYS A 177 2.97 -2.04 -2.11
N PHE A 178 4.18 -2.25 -2.64
CA PHE A 178 5.39 -1.59 -2.14
C PHE A 178 6.08 -0.84 -3.28
N LYS A 179 6.44 0.43 -3.04
CA LYS A 179 7.10 1.27 -4.05
C LYS A 179 8.07 2.28 -3.43
N PHE A 180 9.01 2.73 -4.25
CA PHE A 180 9.93 3.82 -3.90
C PHE A 180 9.35 5.17 -4.32
N VAL A 181 9.53 6.19 -3.49
CA VAL A 181 9.12 7.57 -3.77
C VAL A 181 10.27 8.54 -3.53
N GLN A 182 10.24 9.70 -4.18
CA GLN A 182 11.22 10.76 -3.95
C GLN A 182 11.08 11.34 -2.53
N GLY A 183 12.20 11.53 -1.83
CA GLY A 183 12.23 12.22 -0.53
C GLY A 183 11.91 13.73 -0.63
N ALA A 184 11.70 14.37 0.52
CA ALA A 184 11.36 15.78 0.59
C ALA A 184 12.48 16.72 0.10
N GLY A 185 12.07 17.89 -0.41
CA GLY A 185 12.96 19.01 -0.75
C GLY A 185 13.27 19.18 -2.24
N ASP A 186 12.95 18.19 -3.07
CA ASP A 186 12.98 18.32 -4.52
C ASP A 186 11.55 18.58 -5.05
N GLU A 187 11.10 19.83 -4.99
CA GLU A 187 9.95 20.27 -5.78
C GLU A 187 10.37 20.41 -7.25
N GLU A 188 10.51 19.27 -7.97
CA GLU A 188 10.12 19.32 -9.38
C GLU A 188 8.62 19.58 -9.38
N THR A 189 8.23 20.69 -10.00
CA THR A 189 6.85 21.19 -10.04
C THR A 189 5.89 20.06 -10.36
N ASP A 190 4.90 19.89 -9.47
CA ASP A 190 3.77 18.97 -9.61
C ASP A 190 2.90 19.42 -10.80
N GLU A 191 3.42 19.22 -12.02
CA GLU A 191 2.63 19.09 -13.23
C GLU A 191 1.76 17.86 -13.04
N ARG A 192 0.61 18.12 -12.41
CA ARG A 192 -0.44 17.15 -12.12
C ARG A 192 -0.62 16.28 -13.36
N PHE A 193 -0.42 14.98 -13.19
CA PHE A 193 -0.98 14.00 -14.08
C PHE A 193 -2.50 14.09 -13.93
N ASP A 194 -3.13 15.01 -14.67
CA ASP A 194 -4.56 15.01 -14.90
C ASP A 194 -4.90 13.69 -15.59
N TRP A 195 -5.49 12.76 -14.84
CA TRP A 195 -6.07 11.53 -15.38
C TRP A 195 -7.39 11.78 -16.14
N ASP A 196 -7.82 13.05 -16.23
CA ASP A 196 -9.13 13.49 -16.74
C ASP A 196 -9.10 13.98 -18.21
N HIS A 197 -7.98 13.88 -18.93
CA HIS A 197 -7.89 14.24 -20.35
C HIS A 197 -7.54 13.04 -21.25
N ASP A 198 -8.58 12.29 -21.63
CA ASP A 198 -8.92 11.95 -23.03
C ASP A 198 -10.05 10.89 -23.09
N LEU A 199 -11.29 11.29 -22.75
CA LEU A 199 -12.53 10.55 -23.05
C LEU A 199 -13.65 11.53 -23.45
N ASP A 200 -13.52 12.16 -24.62
CA ASP A 200 -14.55 12.88 -25.39
C ASP A 200 -14.32 12.68 -26.90
#